data_AF-A0A2T4VJV1-F1
#
_entry.id   AF-A0A2T4VJV1-F1
#
_cell.length_a   1.000
_cell.length_b   1.000
_cell.length_c   1.000
_cell.angle_alpha   90.00
_cell.angle_beta   90.00
_cell.angle_gamma   90.00
#
_symmetry.space_group_name_H-M   'P 1'
#
loop_
_entity.id
_entity.type
_entity.pdbx_description
1 polymer ?
#
loop_
_entity_poly.entity_id
_entity_poly.type
_entity_poly.pdbx_seq_one_letter_code
_entity_poly.pdbx_strand_id
1 'polypeptide(L)'
;MDNVSHTVAGVVAAEVLLALRARKGGALSPELPRVAWVSSAVANNLPDLDFLYTFALGGKLGYLLHHRGHTHTLVAAVPFALLMLLTLRMLPGWRRWALSRPDVWTLGALVVAGPFLHLALDWTNNYGIHPFWPFDNAWYYGDRIFIIEPLFWACCIPLFLFALRSRVARALWALVLVFVLGLCWSLGAVPWGHAAFLTLLTTGLLWAGRRLSPAARAATSVVTSALVLAAFWVGGKHARAQLERHVPAAFGEWTLRDAVVTPLPTNPLCWEVIAVMTRGEEGYALRRAQVAAFPGLRPVTHCPLFAFATPTTARLSRIEIPATDAVAWHDGLELSLPHFRSVVSRNCHAAAFLRFSRAPFLREDADADTRLIGDLRYDREGALGFAELALDDGTACPRFVPPWVPPRGELLSGD
;
A
#
# COMPACT_ATOMS: atom_id res chain seq x y z
N MET A 1 -1.05 3.24 0.89
CA MET A 1 -2.22 3.36 0.00
C MET A 1 -1.95 4.52 -0.94
N ASP A 2 -2.78 4.73 -1.96
CA ASP A 2 -2.67 5.90 -2.81
C ASP A 2 -3.41 7.11 -2.21
N ASN A 3 -3.09 8.31 -2.68
CA ASN A 3 -3.66 9.57 -2.18
C ASN A 3 -5.20 9.66 -2.32
N VAL A 4 -5.82 8.97 -3.28
CA VAL A 4 -7.29 8.90 -3.40
C VAL A 4 -7.85 8.08 -2.24
N SER A 5 -7.25 6.93 -1.92
CA SER A 5 -7.63 6.12 -0.75
C SER A 5 -7.53 6.90 0.56
N HIS A 6 -6.45 7.66 0.77
CA HIS A 6 -6.30 8.53 1.95
C HIS A 6 -7.34 9.65 2.00
N THR A 7 -7.64 10.26 0.86
CA THR A 7 -8.68 11.28 0.74
C THR A 7 -10.06 10.70 1.08
N VAL A 8 -10.40 9.53 0.54
CA VAL A 8 -11.65 8.81 0.83
C VAL A 8 -11.77 8.51 2.33
N ALA A 9 -10.71 8.00 2.95
CA ALA A 9 -10.68 7.70 4.37
C ALA A 9 -10.88 8.96 5.24
N GLY A 10 -10.23 10.06 4.88
CA GLY A 10 -10.42 11.36 5.55
C GLY A 10 -11.85 11.89 5.43
N VAL A 11 -12.46 11.79 4.25
CA VAL A 11 -13.86 12.19 4.04
C VAL A 11 -14.81 11.32 4.88
N VAL A 12 -14.59 10.00 4.93
CA VAL A 12 -15.39 9.11 5.78
C VAL A 12 -15.21 9.45 7.26
N ALA A 13 -13.99 9.72 7.72
CA ALA A 13 -13.74 10.14 9.10
C ALA A 13 -14.48 11.44 9.46
N ALA A 14 -14.48 12.42 8.54
CA ALA A 14 -15.25 13.65 8.70
C ALA A 14 -16.76 13.37 8.80
N GLU A 15 -17.32 12.56 7.90
CA GLU A 15 -18.74 12.19 7.92
C GLU A 15 -19.15 11.49 9.21
N VAL A 16 -18.32 10.56 9.70
CA VAL A 16 -18.56 9.86 10.97
C VAL A 16 -18.62 10.86 12.13
N LEU A 17 -17.64 11.76 12.23
CA LEU A 17 -17.59 12.69 13.35
C LEU A 17 -18.74 13.71 13.31
N LEU A 18 -19.09 14.20 12.11
CA LEU A 18 -20.23 15.08 11.90
C LEU A 18 -21.57 14.39 12.26
N ALA A 19 -21.74 13.14 11.82
CA ALA A 19 -22.92 12.34 12.13
C ALA A 19 -23.05 12.07 13.63
N LEU A 20 -21.96 11.72 14.32
CA LEU A 20 -21.94 11.50 15.76
C LEU A 20 -22.32 12.77 16.53
N ARG A 21 -21.84 13.93 16.08
CA ARG A 21 -22.18 15.20 16.72
C ARG A 21 -23.63 15.61 16.49
N ALA A 22 -24.14 15.46 15.27
CA ALA A 22 -25.54 15.72 14.95
C ALA A 22 -26.48 14.83 15.79
N ARG A 23 -26.13 13.54 15.96
CA ARG A 23 -26.90 12.60 16.81
C ARG A 23 -26.93 12.99 18.28
N LYS A 24 -25.87 13.62 18.80
CA LYS A 24 -25.81 14.12 20.18
C LYS A 24 -26.58 15.45 20.38
N GLY A 25 -27.32 15.92 19.37
CA GLY A 25 -28.06 17.18 19.43
C GLY A 25 -27.18 18.43 19.29
N GLY A 26 -25.91 18.28 18.89
CA GLY A 26 -25.02 19.41 18.71
C GLY A 26 -25.37 20.20 17.45
N ALA A 27 -25.73 21.47 17.61
CA ALA A 27 -25.87 22.39 16.47
C ALA A 27 -24.54 22.49 15.71
N LEU A 28 -24.56 22.33 14.39
CA LEU A 28 -23.39 22.44 13.52
C LEU A 28 -23.40 23.81 12.83
N SER A 29 -22.30 24.56 12.85
CA SER A 29 -22.20 25.76 12.02
C SER A 29 -22.34 25.40 10.52
N PRO A 30 -22.99 26.24 9.70
CA PRO A 30 -23.27 25.94 8.28
C PRO A 30 -22.03 25.56 7.45
N GLU A 31 -20.88 26.15 7.79
CA GLU A 31 -19.60 25.99 7.12
C GLU A 31 -18.86 24.71 7.53
N LEU A 32 -19.13 24.20 8.75
CA LEU A 32 -18.35 23.12 9.35
C LEU A 32 -18.26 21.88 8.44
N PRO A 33 -19.34 21.34 7.85
CA PRO A 33 -19.23 20.12 7.05
C PRO A 33 -18.23 20.25 5.90
N ARG A 34 -18.24 21.37 5.17
CA ARG A 34 -17.31 21.62 4.07
C ARG A 34 -15.88 21.74 4.58
N VAL A 35 -15.67 22.50 5.66
CA VAL A 35 -14.33 22.69 6.23
C VAL A 35 -13.79 21.37 6.77
N ALA A 36 -14.61 20.59 7.48
CA ALA A 36 -14.24 19.29 8.02
C ALA A 36 -13.80 18.30 6.94
N TRP A 37 -14.54 18.21 5.83
CA TRP A 37 -14.20 17.36 4.70
C TRP A 37 -12.84 17.74 4.09
N VAL A 38 -12.67 19.01 3.74
CA VAL A 38 -11.43 19.48 3.10
C VAL A 38 -10.25 19.35 4.06
N SER A 39 -10.40 19.79 5.30
CA SER A 39 -9.36 19.70 6.31
C SER A 39 -8.96 18.26 6.61
N SER A 40 -9.91 17.33 6.72
CA SER A 40 -9.59 15.93 6.98
C SER A 40 -8.95 15.25 5.78
N ALA A 41 -9.45 15.51 4.56
CA ALA A 41 -8.84 15.03 3.33
C ALA A 41 -7.37 15.50 3.20
N VAL A 42 -7.11 16.78 3.42
CA VAL A 42 -5.74 17.34 3.39
C VAL A 42 -4.88 16.72 4.49
N ALA A 43 -5.37 16.66 5.73
CA ALA A 43 -4.62 16.09 6.86
C ALA A 43 -4.21 14.63 6.63
N ASN A 44 -5.06 13.83 5.97
CA ASN A 44 -4.74 12.45 5.60
C ASN A 44 -3.72 12.32 4.47
N ASN A 45 -3.34 13.40 3.78
CA ASN A 45 -2.33 13.38 2.71
C ASN A 45 -1.03 14.11 3.11
N LEU A 46 -0.97 14.70 4.30
CA LEU A 46 0.23 15.44 4.74
C LEU A 46 1.50 14.60 4.81
N PRO A 47 1.47 13.33 5.29
CA PRO A 47 2.68 12.50 5.33
C PRO A 47 3.32 12.31 3.95
N ASP A 48 2.50 12.20 2.90
CA ASP A 48 2.99 12.05 1.52
C ASP A 48 3.60 13.31 0.93
N LEU A 49 3.54 14.47 1.60
CA LEU A 49 4.27 15.67 1.14
C LEU A 49 5.79 15.47 1.16
N ASP A 50 6.27 14.33 1.64
CA ASP A 50 7.66 13.89 1.47
C ASP A 50 8.14 13.89 0.01
N PHE A 51 7.25 13.67 -0.97
CA PHE A 51 7.63 13.71 -2.39
C PHE A 51 8.24 15.06 -2.79
N LEU A 52 7.93 16.15 -2.07
CA LEU A 52 8.49 17.47 -2.33
C LEU A 52 10.00 17.53 -2.08
N TYR A 53 10.53 16.70 -1.19
CA TYR A 53 11.95 16.69 -0.86
C TYR A 53 12.67 15.41 -1.29
N THR A 54 11.98 14.27 -1.43
CA THR A 54 12.62 12.98 -1.67
C THR A 54 13.39 12.94 -3.00
N PHE A 55 12.85 13.55 -4.06
CA PHE A 55 13.54 13.68 -5.35
C PHE A 55 14.79 14.55 -5.26
N ALA A 56 14.79 15.59 -4.41
CA ALA A 56 15.93 16.48 -4.21
C ALA A 56 17.08 15.82 -3.43
N LEU A 57 16.83 14.73 -2.70
CA LEU A 57 17.82 14.05 -1.86
C LEU A 57 18.59 12.91 -2.56
N GLY A 58 18.44 12.73 -3.87
CA GLY A 58 19.22 11.74 -4.62
C GLY A 58 18.47 11.03 -5.74
N GLY A 59 17.54 11.70 -6.41
CA GLY A 59 16.79 11.13 -7.53
C GLY A 59 15.99 9.89 -7.13
N LYS A 60 16.06 8.83 -7.94
CA LYS A 60 15.31 7.58 -7.73
C LYS A 60 15.65 6.92 -6.39
N LEU A 61 16.94 6.76 -6.07
CA LEU A 61 17.37 6.15 -4.80
C LEU A 61 16.92 7.01 -3.61
N GLY A 62 17.01 8.34 -3.72
CA GLY A 62 16.48 9.26 -2.72
C GLY A 62 14.98 9.06 -2.47
N TYR A 63 14.20 8.92 -3.53
CA TYR A 63 12.77 8.59 -3.43
C TYR A 63 12.53 7.28 -2.66
N LEU A 64 13.19 6.19 -3.06
CA LEU A 64 13.01 4.87 -2.45
C LEU A 64 13.40 4.84 -0.96
N LEU A 65 14.41 5.64 -0.57
CA LEU A 65 14.88 5.68 0.80
C LEU A 65 14.05 6.59 1.71
N HIS A 66 13.52 7.69 1.19
CA HIS A 66 12.89 8.72 2.02
C HIS A 66 11.37 8.70 1.98
N HIS A 67 10.76 8.24 0.89
CA HIS A 67 9.31 8.14 0.79
C HIS A 67 8.83 7.05 1.74
N ARG A 68 7.79 7.33 2.53
CA ARG A 68 7.34 6.46 3.65
C ARG A 68 8.35 6.28 4.78
N GLY A 69 9.34 7.18 4.82
CA GLY A 69 10.38 7.27 5.83
C GLY A 69 9.97 8.12 7.02
N HIS A 70 10.70 9.22 7.23
CA HIS A 70 10.58 10.09 8.40
C HIS A 70 9.18 10.71 8.60
N THR A 71 8.46 10.96 7.51
CA THR A 71 7.11 11.54 7.50
C THR A 71 6.03 10.53 7.92
N HIS A 72 6.29 9.23 7.81
CA HIS A 72 5.36 8.15 8.15
C HIS A 72 5.66 7.54 9.51
N THR A 73 5.95 8.42 10.48
CA THR A 73 6.30 8.07 11.86
C THR A 73 5.26 8.65 12.83
N LEU A 74 5.01 7.95 13.95
CA LEU A 74 4.10 8.46 14.98
C LEU A 74 4.58 9.80 15.56
N VAL A 75 5.90 10.00 15.58
CA VAL A 75 6.52 11.27 16.00
C VAL A 75 6.24 12.38 15.00
N ALA A 76 6.36 12.15 13.69
CA ALA A 76 6.10 13.15 12.65
C ALA A 76 4.60 13.46 12.45
N ALA A 77 3.71 12.54 12.82
CA ALA A 77 2.27 12.80 12.81
C ALA A 77 1.87 14.01 13.67
N VAL A 78 2.56 14.24 14.80
CA VAL A 78 2.31 15.37 15.72
C VAL A 78 2.60 16.74 15.08
N PRO A 79 3.82 17.04 14.57
CA PRO A 79 4.09 18.31 13.92
C PRO A 79 3.24 18.52 12.65
N PHE A 80 2.87 17.48 11.90
CA PHE A 80 1.93 17.64 10.79
C PHE A 80 0.54 18.09 11.24
N ALA A 81 0.01 17.50 12.32
CA ALA A 81 -1.26 17.94 12.90
C ALA A 81 -1.17 19.40 13.38
N LEU A 82 -0.09 19.78 14.06
CA LEU A 82 0.13 21.16 14.52
C LEU A 82 0.22 22.14 13.36
N LEU A 83 1.02 21.81 12.34
CA LEU A 83 1.18 22.61 11.13
C LEU A 83 -0.18 22.86 10.46
N MET A 84 -0.97 21.81 10.28
CA MET A 84 -2.29 21.92 9.67
C MET A 84 -3.25 22.77 10.49
N LEU A 85 -3.25 22.65 11.83
CA LEU A 85 -4.06 23.51 12.70
C LEU A 85 -3.65 24.98 12.59
N LEU A 86 -2.36 25.27 12.52
CA LEU A 86 -1.84 26.63 12.32
C LEU A 86 -2.26 27.16 10.95
N THR A 87 -2.06 26.39 9.88
CA THR A 87 -2.46 26.76 8.52
C THR A 87 -3.95 27.07 8.45
N LEU A 88 -4.81 26.23 9.04
CA LEU A 88 -6.25 26.47 9.07
C LEU A 88 -6.60 27.79 9.77
N ARG A 89 -5.93 28.13 10.88
CA ARG A 89 -6.15 29.40 11.60
C ARG A 89 -5.65 30.63 10.84
N MET A 90 -4.65 30.45 9.97
CA MET A 90 -4.11 31.52 9.13
C MET A 90 -4.94 31.77 7.86
N LEU A 91 -5.84 30.85 7.49
CA LEU A 91 -6.70 31.06 6.32
C LEU A 91 -7.60 32.29 6.53
N PRO A 92 -7.72 33.20 5.55
CA PRO A 92 -8.60 34.36 5.64
C PRO A 92 -10.07 34.00 5.95
N GLY A 93 -10.48 32.80 5.54
CA GLY A 93 -11.80 32.24 5.83
C GLY A 93 -12.03 31.88 7.30
N TRP A 94 -11.00 31.59 8.08
CA TRP A 94 -11.13 31.12 9.48
C TRP A 94 -11.96 32.05 10.35
N ARG A 95 -11.67 33.36 10.30
CA ARG A 95 -12.42 34.38 11.05
C ARG A 95 -13.84 34.58 10.51
N ARG A 96 -14.11 34.20 9.26
CA ARG A 96 -15.41 34.36 8.58
C ARG A 96 -16.33 33.17 8.79
N TRP A 97 -15.80 31.97 9.05
CA TRP A 97 -16.59 30.73 9.14
C TRP A 97 -17.48 30.60 10.39
N ALA A 98 -17.59 31.64 11.22
CA ALA A 98 -18.46 31.70 12.41
C ALA A 98 -18.51 30.39 13.23
N LEU A 99 -17.36 29.73 13.36
CA LEU A 99 -17.25 28.41 13.97
C LEU A 99 -17.39 28.53 15.49
N SER A 100 -18.30 27.75 16.05
CA SER A 100 -18.43 27.60 17.50
C SER A 100 -17.22 26.85 18.10
N ARG A 101 -17.01 26.96 19.41
CA ARG A 101 -15.93 26.22 20.10
C ARG A 101 -16.00 24.70 19.84
N PRO A 102 -17.18 24.03 19.91
CA PRO A 102 -17.30 22.62 19.54
C PRO A 102 -16.94 22.31 18.08
N ASP A 103 -17.20 23.22 17.13
CA ASP A 103 -16.76 23.06 15.73
C ASP A 103 -15.24 23.03 15.64
N VAL A 104 -14.57 23.93 16.35
CA VAL A 104 -13.10 23.99 16.39
C VAL A 104 -12.52 22.72 17.00
N TRP A 105 -13.12 22.17 18.06
CA TRP A 105 -12.71 20.88 18.62
C TRP A 105 -12.92 19.72 17.64
N THR A 106 -14.03 19.73 16.90
CA THR A 106 -14.32 18.73 15.86
C THR A 106 -13.26 18.75 14.77
N LEU A 107 -12.91 19.94 14.26
CA LEU A 107 -11.84 20.12 13.27
C LEU A 107 -10.48 19.71 13.85
N GLY A 108 -10.21 20.08 15.10
CA GLY A 108 -9.02 19.67 15.83
C GLY A 108 -8.83 18.16 15.83
N ALA A 109 -9.87 17.42 16.21
CA ALA A 109 -9.85 15.96 16.23
C ALA A 109 -9.59 15.35 14.84
N LEU A 110 -10.22 15.87 13.78
CA LEU A 110 -10.01 15.37 12.41
C LEU A 110 -8.60 15.62 11.89
N VAL A 111 -8.05 16.80 12.17
CA VAL A 111 -6.69 17.16 11.74
C VAL A 111 -5.65 16.34 12.48
N VAL A 112 -5.84 16.12 13.78
CA VAL A 112 -4.94 15.27 14.57
C VAL A 112 -5.05 13.82 14.11
N ALA A 113 -6.25 13.29 13.91
CA ALA A 113 -6.45 11.90 13.49
C ALA A 113 -5.96 11.61 12.07
N GLY A 114 -5.90 12.61 11.18
CA GLY A 114 -5.58 12.43 9.77
C GLY A 114 -4.24 11.72 9.51
N PRO A 115 -3.10 12.24 10.01
CA PRO A 115 -1.81 11.57 9.86
C PRO A 115 -1.81 10.15 10.44
N PHE A 116 -2.43 9.91 11.60
CA PHE A 116 -2.49 8.55 12.17
C PHE A 116 -3.31 7.59 11.30
N LEU A 117 -4.43 8.06 10.72
CA LEU A 117 -5.22 7.26 9.78
C LEU A 117 -4.45 6.98 8.49
N HIS A 118 -3.67 7.94 8.01
CA HIS A 118 -2.75 7.76 6.90
C HIS A 118 -1.73 6.64 7.19
N LEU A 119 -0.99 6.74 8.31
CA LEU A 119 -0.01 5.73 8.72
C LEU A 119 -0.65 4.34 8.85
N ALA A 120 -1.84 4.25 9.47
CA ALA A 120 -2.55 3.00 9.62
C ALA A 120 -2.88 2.35 8.27
N LEU A 121 -3.31 3.14 7.27
CA LEU A 121 -3.58 2.65 5.93
C LEU A 121 -2.31 2.25 5.19
N ASP A 122 -1.23 3.03 5.30
CA ASP A 122 0.04 2.73 4.67
C ASP A 122 0.72 1.48 5.22
N TRP A 123 0.55 1.22 6.51
CA TRP A 123 1.00 -0.01 7.13
C TRP A 123 0.30 -1.25 6.55
N THR A 124 -0.95 -1.18 6.08
CA THR A 124 -1.71 -2.40 5.67
C THR A 124 -1.22 -3.09 4.39
N ASN A 125 -0.28 -2.50 3.65
CA ASN A 125 0.21 -3.04 2.38
C ASN A 125 1.68 -3.54 2.47
N ASN A 126 2.23 -3.97 1.34
CA ASN A 126 3.56 -4.60 1.26
C ASN A 126 4.73 -3.62 1.04
N TYR A 127 4.47 -2.31 0.95
CA TYR A 127 5.50 -1.28 0.82
C TYR A 127 6.08 -0.90 2.19
N GLY A 128 5.25 -0.96 3.23
CA GLY A 128 5.64 -0.72 4.63
C GLY A 128 5.84 0.76 4.99
N ILE A 129 6.08 0.99 6.29
CA ILE A 129 6.39 2.30 6.90
C ILE A 129 7.36 2.14 8.09
N HIS A 130 7.82 3.27 8.65
CA HIS A 130 8.66 3.34 9.86
C HIS A 130 7.92 3.98 11.06
N PRO A 131 6.86 3.37 11.61
CA PRO A 131 5.98 4.06 12.56
C PRO A 131 6.68 4.48 13.86
N PHE A 132 7.75 3.79 14.27
CA PHE A 132 8.40 3.96 15.57
C PHE A 132 9.75 4.70 15.53
N TRP A 133 10.18 5.23 14.38
CA TRP A 133 11.35 6.09 14.33
C TRP A 133 11.14 7.34 15.23
N PRO A 134 12.15 7.80 16.00
CA PRO A 134 13.57 7.41 15.99
C PRO A 134 13.97 6.29 16.96
N PHE A 135 13.01 5.62 17.60
CA PHE A 135 13.29 4.57 18.59
C PHE A 135 13.54 3.21 17.95
N ASP A 136 12.92 2.96 16.80
CA ASP A 136 13.13 1.77 15.99
C ASP A 136 13.17 2.15 14.50
N ASN A 137 14.19 1.64 13.81
CA ASN A 137 14.50 1.91 12.41
C ASN A 137 14.02 0.78 11.47
N ALA A 138 13.32 -0.24 11.99
CA ALA A 138 12.78 -1.33 11.19
C ALA A 138 11.62 -0.88 10.29
N TRP A 139 11.42 -1.63 9.20
CA TRP A 139 10.24 -1.52 8.35
C TRP A 139 9.10 -2.39 8.90
N TYR A 140 7.88 -1.87 8.83
CA TYR A 140 6.67 -2.58 9.25
C TYR A 140 5.72 -2.75 8.07
N TYR A 141 5.38 -4.01 7.76
CA TYR A 141 4.52 -4.39 6.65
C TYR A 141 3.28 -5.13 7.13
N GLY A 142 2.11 -4.78 6.58
CA GLY A 142 0.85 -5.45 6.87
C GLY A 142 0.56 -6.60 5.92
N ASP A 143 0.98 -6.46 4.65
CA ASP A 143 0.80 -7.46 3.59
C ASP A 143 -0.67 -7.89 3.37
N ARG A 144 -1.64 -6.97 3.52
CA ARG A 144 -3.08 -7.32 3.46
C ARG A 144 -3.83 -6.68 2.32
N ILE A 145 -3.53 -5.45 1.96
CA ILE A 145 -4.39 -4.66 1.06
C ILE A 145 -3.56 -4.09 -0.09
N PHE A 146 -4.14 -4.09 -1.28
CA PHE A 146 -3.54 -3.49 -2.45
C PHE A 146 -3.63 -1.96 -2.40
N ILE A 147 -2.60 -1.28 -2.91
CA ILE A 147 -2.43 0.17 -2.72
C ILE A 147 -3.60 1.02 -3.25
N ILE A 148 -4.23 0.56 -4.34
CA ILE A 148 -5.46 1.12 -4.93
C ILE A 148 -6.54 0.04 -4.79
N GLU A 149 -7.34 0.06 -3.73
CA GLU A 149 -8.33 -1.00 -3.47
C GLU A 149 -9.76 -0.58 -3.88
N PRO A 150 -10.28 -1.03 -5.04
CA PRO A 150 -11.59 -0.61 -5.54
C PRO A 150 -12.74 -1.03 -4.63
N LEU A 151 -12.60 -2.16 -3.91
CA LEU A 151 -13.64 -2.64 -3.00
C LEU A 151 -13.80 -1.72 -1.79
N PHE A 152 -12.70 -1.17 -1.28
CA PHE A 152 -12.73 -0.14 -0.24
C PHE A 152 -13.38 1.15 -0.77
N TRP A 153 -13.08 1.57 -2.00
CA TRP A 153 -13.68 2.75 -2.61
C TRP A 153 -15.19 2.58 -2.84
N ALA A 154 -15.64 1.41 -3.28
CA ALA A 154 -17.05 1.07 -3.46
C ALA A 154 -17.84 1.11 -2.14
N CYS A 155 -17.20 0.81 -1.01
CA CYS A 155 -17.81 0.91 0.32
C CYS A 155 -17.97 2.36 0.81
N CYS A 156 -17.21 3.31 0.26
CA CYS A 156 -17.15 4.69 0.76
C CYS A 156 -17.82 5.69 -0.20
N ILE A 157 -17.35 5.74 -1.46
CA ILE A 157 -17.71 6.79 -2.41
C ILE A 157 -19.22 6.89 -2.65
N PRO A 158 -19.94 5.79 -2.96
CA PRO A 158 -21.40 5.81 -3.16
C PRO A 158 -22.19 6.50 -2.06
N LEU A 159 -21.77 6.35 -0.81
CA LEU A 159 -22.52 6.80 0.35
C LEU A 159 -22.29 8.28 0.64
N PHE A 160 -21.07 8.80 0.49
CA PHE A 160 -20.81 10.22 0.68
C PHE A 160 -21.18 11.09 -0.54
N LEU A 161 -21.39 10.53 -1.74
CA LEU A 161 -21.87 11.29 -2.91
C LEU A 161 -23.16 12.09 -2.61
N PHE A 162 -24.02 11.56 -1.75
CA PHE A 162 -25.26 12.21 -1.31
C PHE A 162 -25.04 13.29 -0.24
N ALA A 163 -23.87 13.35 0.40
CA ALA A 163 -23.50 14.40 1.34
C ALA A 163 -22.81 15.60 0.64
N LEU A 164 -22.26 15.39 -0.55
CA LEU A 164 -21.68 16.46 -1.37
C LEU A 164 -22.75 17.46 -1.83
N ARG A 165 -22.60 18.74 -1.44
CA ARG A 165 -23.46 19.85 -1.91
C ARG A 165 -23.05 20.37 -3.30
N SER A 166 -21.76 20.34 -3.63
CA SER A 166 -21.26 20.81 -4.93
C SER A 166 -21.56 19.78 -6.03
N ARG A 167 -22.26 20.22 -7.08
CA ARG A 167 -22.55 19.39 -8.27
C ARG A 167 -21.26 18.97 -8.98
N VAL A 168 -20.27 19.85 -9.04
CA VAL A 168 -18.96 19.58 -9.65
C VAL A 168 -18.22 18.51 -8.84
N ALA A 169 -18.11 18.67 -7.52
CA ALA A 169 -17.45 17.67 -6.68
C ALA A 169 -18.14 16.30 -6.77
N ARG A 170 -19.48 16.29 -6.79
CA ARG A 170 -20.26 15.05 -6.97
C ARG A 170 -19.98 14.39 -8.32
N ALA A 171 -19.91 15.18 -9.40
CA ALA A 171 -19.59 14.66 -10.73
C ALA A 171 -18.16 14.09 -10.80
N LEU A 172 -17.18 14.77 -10.22
CA LEU A 172 -15.79 14.29 -10.18
C LEU A 172 -15.66 12.98 -9.41
N TRP A 173 -16.25 12.86 -8.22
CA TRP A 173 -16.24 11.60 -7.47
C TRP A 173 -17.02 10.48 -8.15
N ALA A 174 -18.13 10.80 -8.82
CA ALA A 174 -18.85 9.83 -9.64
C ALA A 174 -18.01 9.36 -10.83
N LEU A 175 -17.23 10.26 -11.46
CA LEU A 175 -16.31 9.90 -12.54
C LEU A 175 -15.19 8.98 -12.04
N VAL A 176 -14.60 9.26 -10.87
CA VAL A 176 -13.60 8.36 -10.24
C VAL A 176 -14.19 6.96 -10.03
N LEU A 177 -15.43 6.88 -9.53
CA LEU A 177 -16.12 5.61 -9.31
C LEU A 177 -16.39 4.87 -10.63
N VAL A 178 -16.87 5.55 -11.68
CA VAL A 178 -17.08 4.95 -12.99
C VAL A 178 -15.76 4.50 -13.61
N PHE A 179 -14.72 5.32 -13.50
CA PHE A 179 -13.39 5.02 -14.02
C PHE A 179 -12.80 3.76 -13.37
N VAL A 180 -12.80 3.67 -12.03
CA VAL A 180 -12.24 2.50 -11.34
C VAL A 180 -13.04 1.23 -11.64
N LEU A 181 -14.37 1.31 -11.75
CA LEU A 181 -15.19 0.17 -12.19
C LEU A 181 -14.81 -0.24 -13.62
N GLY A 182 -14.66 0.72 -14.53
CA GLY A 182 -14.23 0.47 -15.91
C GLY A 182 -12.87 -0.22 -16.00
N LEU A 183 -11.91 0.17 -15.16
CA LEU A 183 -10.61 -0.50 -15.06
C LEU A 183 -10.74 -1.95 -14.55
N CYS A 184 -11.59 -2.19 -13.56
CA CYS A 184 -11.84 -3.54 -13.03
C CYS A 184 -12.41 -4.49 -14.09
N TRP A 185 -13.19 -3.97 -15.04
CA TRP A 185 -13.71 -4.77 -16.15
C TRP A 185 -12.72 -4.94 -17.31
N SER A 186 -11.74 -4.04 -17.46
CA SER A 186 -10.90 -3.95 -18.67
C SER A 186 -9.48 -4.52 -18.52
N LEU A 187 -8.87 -4.44 -17.33
CA LEU A 187 -7.43 -4.71 -17.16
C LEU A 187 -7.08 -6.19 -16.94
N GLY A 188 -8.07 -7.09 -16.79
CA GLY A 188 -7.83 -8.52 -16.52
C GLY A 188 -7.27 -8.84 -15.12
N ALA A 189 -6.88 -7.84 -14.33
CA ALA A 189 -6.42 -7.99 -12.95
C ALA A 189 -7.53 -8.41 -11.97
N VAL A 190 -8.78 -8.04 -12.27
CA VAL A 190 -9.95 -8.39 -11.46
C VAL A 190 -10.77 -9.45 -12.20
N PRO A 191 -10.99 -10.65 -11.63
CA PRO A 191 -11.85 -11.66 -12.26
C PRO A 191 -13.27 -11.15 -12.50
N TRP A 192 -13.90 -11.57 -13.60
CA TRP A 192 -15.25 -11.10 -13.99
C TRP A 192 -16.28 -11.16 -12.85
N GLY A 193 -16.28 -12.25 -12.05
CA GLY A 193 -17.21 -12.41 -10.93
C GLY A 193 -16.98 -11.39 -9.81
N HIS A 194 -15.73 -10.97 -9.61
CA HIS A 194 -15.37 -9.94 -8.63
C HIS A 194 -15.72 -8.54 -9.17
N ALA A 195 -15.51 -8.28 -10.46
CA ALA A 195 -15.95 -7.04 -11.11
C ALA A 195 -17.49 -6.90 -11.10
N ALA A 196 -18.22 -7.99 -11.34
CA ALA A 196 -19.67 -8.06 -11.22
C ALA A 196 -20.13 -7.80 -9.79
N PHE A 197 -19.54 -8.47 -8.81
CA PHE A 197 -19.82 -8.24 -7.39
C PHE A 197 -19.58 -6.78 -6.99
N LEU A 198 -18.43 -6.20 -7.37
CA LEU A 198 -18.08 -4.82 -7.09
C LEU A 198 -19.10 -3.83 -7.68
N THR A 199 -19.53 -4.08 -8.92
CA THR A 199 -20.54 -3.27 -9.61
C THR A 199 -21.91 -3.36 -8.91
N LEU A 200 -22.34 -4.57 -8.55
CA LEU A 200 -23.59 -4.81 -7.83
C LEU A 200 -23.57 -4.20 -6.42
N LEU A 201 -22.46 -4.33 -5.69
CA LEU A 201 -22.26 -3.70 -4.39
C LEU A 201 -22.35 -2.18 -4.52
N THR A 202 -21.64 -1.59 -5.49
CA THR A 202 -21.61 -0.15 -5.73
C THR A 202 -23.01 0.39 -6.03
N THR A 203 -23.73 -0.26 -6.95
CA THR A 203 -25.09 0.12 -7.33
C THR A 203 -26.09 -0.07 -6.19
N GLY A 204 -25.96 -1.16 -5.42
CA GLY A 204 -26.74 -1.42 -4.21
C GLY A 204 -26.53 -0.34 -3.13
N LEU A 205 -25.27 0.05 -2.87
CA LEU A 205 -24.93 1.10 -1.92
C LEU A 205 -25.37 2.50 -2.40
N LEU A 206 -25.31 2.77 -3.70
CA LEU A 206 -25.90 3.99 -4.29
C LEU A 206 -27.41 4.03 -4.07
N TRP A 207 -28.11 2.93 -4.33
CA TRP A 207 -29.55 2.83 -4.16
C TRP A 207 -29.95 2.98 -2.69
N ALA A 208 -29.29 2.24 -1.79
CA ALA A 208 -29.51 2.33 -0.36
C ALA A 208 -29.20 3.75 0.17
N GLY A 209 -28.07 4.34 -0.26
CA GLY A 209 -27.62 5.66 0.15
C GLY A 209 -28.64 6.78 -0.10
N ARG A 210 -29.51 6.65 -1.11
CA ARG A 210 -30.61 7.61 -1.36
C ARG A 210 -31.66 7.64 -0.24
N ARG A 211 -31.83 6.53 0.48
CA ARG A 211 -32.85 6.35 1.52
C ARG A 211 -32.26 6.46 2.93
N LEU A 212 -30.95 6.33 3.08
CA LEU A 212 -30.27 6.35 4.37
C LEU A 212 -30.06 7.78 4.89
N SER A 213 -30.30 7.96 6.19
CA SER A 213 -29.92 9.18 6.91
C SER A 213 -28.40 9.41 6.84
N PRO A 214 -27.90 10.65 7.04
CA PRO A 214 -26.45 10.91 7.04
C PRO A 214 -25.68 10.00 8.00
N ALA A 215 -26.21 9.79 9.22
CA ALA A 215 -25.57 8.91 10.20
C ALA A 215 -25.58 7.44 9.78
N ALA A 216 -26.66 6.98 9.16
CA ALA A 216 -26.71 5.62 8.64
C ALA A 216 -25.74 5.44 7.47
N ARG A 217 -25.59 6.43 6.58
CA ARG A 217 -24.58 6.38 5.49
C ARG A 217 -23.16 6.28 6.05
N ALA A 218 -22.80 7.13 7.00
CA ALA A 218 -21.47 7.08 7.64
C ALA A 218 -21.21 5.73 8.33
N ALA A 219 -22.20 5.22 9.09
CA ALA A 219 -22.11 3.92 9.74
C ALA A 219 -21.96 2.78 8.73
N THR A 220 -22.77 2.77 7.66
CA THR A 220 -22.66 1.77 6.59
C THR A 220 -21.27 1.81 5.99
N SER A 221 -20.73 2.97 5.61
CA SER A 221 -19.36 3.08 5.05
C SER A 221 -18.33 2.47 5.98
N VAL A 222 -18.33 2.83 7.26
CA VAL A 222 -17.38 2.28 8.25
C VAL A 222 -17.51 0.77 8.38
N VAL A 223 -18.73 0.25 8.52
CA VAL A 223 -18.98 -1.18 8.69
C VAL A 223 -18.56 -1.95 7.45
N THR A 224 -18.98 -1.52 6.26
CA THR A 224 -18.61 -2.21 5.01
C THR A 224 -17.12 -2.15 4.76
N SER A 225 -16.46 -1.01 5.00
CA SER A 225 -15.00 -0.92 4.88
C SER A 225 -14.29 -1.81 5.89
N ALA A 226 -14.72 -1.83 7.16
CA ALA A 226 -14.14 -2.72 8.17
C ALA A 226 -14.28 -4.20 7.79
N LEU A 227 -15.42 -4.61 7.22
CA LEU A 227 -15.63 -5.97 6.71
C LEU A 227 -14.68 -6.29 5.55
N VAL A 228 -14.45 -5.34 4.64
CA VAL A 228 -13.47 -5.50 3.55
C VAL A 228 -12.06 -5.66 4.11
N LEU A 229 -11.63 -4.78 5.02
CA LEU A 229 -10.32 -4.88 5.67
C LEU A 229 -10.16 -6.24 6.39
N ALA A 230 -11.22 -6.70 7.08
CA ALA A 230 -11.22 -7.98 7.78
C ALA A 230 -11.13 -9.17 6.80
N ALA A 231 -11.85 -9.14 5.67
CA ALA A 231 -11.78 -10.19 4.67
C ALA A 231 -10.37 -10.33 4.08
N PHE A 232 -9.73 -9.21 3.72
CA PHE A 232 -8.33 -9.18 3.29
C PHE A 232 -7.37 -9.61 4.39
N TRP A 233 -7.62 -9.20 5.64
CA TRP A 233 -6.82 -9.63 6.78
C TRP A 233 -6.84 -11.16 6.92
N VAL A 234 -8.03 -11.77 6.96
CA VAL A 234 -8.17 -13.22 7.10
C VAL A 234 -7.59 -13.95 5.88
N GLY A 235 -7.86 -13.46 4.67
CA GLY A 235 -7.33 -13.99 3.42
C GLY A 235 -5.80 -14.03 3.39
N GLY A 236 -5.15 -12.91 3.75
CA GLY A 236 -3.68 -12.81 3.73
C GLY A 236 -3.03 -13.73 4.76
N LYS A 237 -3.64 -13.86 5.95
CA LYS A 237 -3.19 -14.82 6.98
C LYS A 237 -3.26 -16.26 6.45
N HIS A 238 -4.35 -16.60 5.76
CA HIS A 238 -4.52 -17.94 5.20
C HIS A 238 -3.59 -18.20 4.02
N ALA A 239 -3.42 -17.23 3.12
CA ALA A 239 -2.47 -17.32 2.01
C ALA A 239 -1.04 -17.57 2.51
N ARG A 240 -0.59 -16.81 3.52
CA ARG A 240 0.73 -17.05 4.14
C ARG A 240 0.84 -18.45 4.73
N ALA A 241 -0.18 -18.91 5.46
CA ALA A 241 -0.20 -20.26 6.03
C ALA A 241 -0.28 -21.37 4.97
N GLN A 242 -0.85 -21.12 3.79
CA GLN A 242 -0.79 -22.05 2.66
C GLN A 242 0.64 -22.13 2.11
N LEU A 243 1.28 -20.98 1.88
CA LEU A 243 2.66 -20.95 1.39
C LEU A 243 3.61 -21.70 2.33
N GLU A 244 3.60 -21.36 3.63
CA GLU A 244 4.49 -21.95 4.64
C GLU A 244 4.33 -23.48 4.72
N ARG A 245 3.13 -24.02 4.47
CA ARG A 245 2.88 -25.48 4.44
C ARG A 245 3.41 -26.16 3.18
N HIS A 246 3.44 -25.48 2.04
CA HIS A 246 3.81 -26.08 0.75
C HIS A 246 5.29 -25.90 0.40
N VAL A 247 5.96 -24.91 0.99
CA VAL A 247 7.39 -24.65 0.75
C VAL A 247 8.28 -25.86 1.06
N PRO A 248 8.17 -26.56 2.21
CA PRO A 248 9.07 -27.69 2.50
C PRO A 248 8.97 -28.84 1.50
N ALA A 249 7.77 -29.10 0.97
CA ALA A 249 7.56 -30.13 -0.05
C ALA A 249 8.10 -29.71 -1.44
N ALA A 250 8.01 -28.41 -1.77
CA ALA A 250 8.46 -27.88 -3.04
C ALA A 250 9.97 -27.63 -3.10
N PHE A 251 10.58 -27.23 -1.98
CA PHE A 251 11.95 -26.72 -1.92
C PHE A 251 12.68 -27.16 -0.64
N GLY A 252 12.68 -28.46 -0.32
CA GLY A 252 13.14 -28.99 0.98
C GLY A 252 14.53 -28.58 1.46
N GLU A 253 15.46 -28.20 0.57
CA GLU A 253 16.78 -27.67 0.94
C GLU A 253 16.78 -26.17 1.28
N TRP A 254 15.71 -25.46 0.94
CA TRP A 254 15.60 -24.01 1.07
C TRP A 254 14.78 -23.63 2.30
N THR A 255 15.32 -22.69 3.06
CA THR A 255 14.62 -22.09 4.22
C THR A 255 13.90 -20.83 3.79
N LEU A 256 12.59 -20.75 4.06
CA LEU A 256 11.80 -19.53 3.87
C LEU A 256 12.19 -18.49 4.91
N ARG A 257 12.71 -17.34 4.47
CA ARG A 257 13.11 -16.21 5.34
C ARG A 257 12.03 -15.14 5.42
N ASP A 258 11.32 -14.92 4.32
CA ASP A 258 10.17 -14.02 4.27
C ASP A 258 9.21 -14.45 3.16
N ALA A 259 7.97 -14.00 3.27
CA ALA A 259 6.94 -14.12 2.27
C ALA A 259 6.29 -12.76 2.08
N VAL A 260 6.56 -12.12 0.95
CA VAL A 260 5.86 -10.89 0.57
C VAL A 260 4.52 -11.28 -0.02
N VAL A 261 3.45 -11.04 0.72
CA VAL A 261 2.09 -11.45 0.35
C VAL A 261 1.30 -10.24 -0.15
N THR A 262 0.77 -10.33 -1.36
CA THR A 262 0.09 -9.22 -2.04
C THR A 262 -1.27 -9.68 -2.54
N PRO A 263 -2.38 -9.05 -2.15
CA PRO A 263 -3.68 -9.43 -2.67
C PRO A 263 -3.85 -8.94 -4.10
N LEU A 264 -4.70 -9.62 -4.85
CA LEU A 264 -5.24 -9.07 -6.09
C LEU A 264 -6.34 -8.03 -5.76
N PRO A 265 -6.49 -6.96 -6.58
CA PRO A 265 -7.48 -5.92 -6.31
C PRO A 265 -8.88 -6.51 -6.18
N THR A 266 -9.64 -6.09 -5.16
CA THR A 266 -11.02 -6.57 -4.90
C THR A 266 -11.13 -8.06 -4.59
N ASN A 267 -10.03 -8.79 -4.46
CA ASN A 267 -10.03 -10.25 -4.35
C ASN A 267 -9.28 -10.74 -3.10
N PRO A 268 -9.99 -11.03 -1.99
CA PRO A 268 -9.37 -11.55 -0.77
C PRO A 268 -9.04 -13.05 -0.83
N LEU A 269 -9.36 -13.73 -1.94
CA LEU A 269 -9.20 -15.18 -2.09
C LEU A 269 -7.91 -15.58 -2.82
N CYS A 270 -7.43 -14.75 -3.75
CA CYS A 270 -6.25 -15.02 -4.56
C CYS A 270 -5.14 -14.01 -4.27
N TRP A 271 -3.94 -14.53 -4.04
CA TRP A 271 -2.79 -13.77 -3.58
C TRP A 271 -1.58 -14.06 -4.45
N GLU A 272 -0.79 -13.03 -4.71
CA GLU A 272 0.55 -13.15 -5.26
C GLU A 272 1.54 -13.15 -4.13
N VAL A 273 2.51 -14.05 -4.20
CA VAL A 273 3.52 -14.21 -3.17
C VAL A 273 4.90 -14.24 -3.78
N ILE A 274 5.83 -13.51 -3.16
CA ILE A 274 7.26 -13.66 -3.38
C ILE A 274 7.84 -14.33 -2.13
N ALA A 275 8.25 -15.59 -2.27
CA ALA A 275 9.00 -16.30 -1.23
C ALA A 275 10.47 -15.91 -1.34
N VAL A 276 11.00 -15.36 -0.25
CA VAL A 276 12.42 -15.01 -0.08
C VAL A 276 13.09 -16.14 0.68
N MET A 277 14.07 -16.79 0.07
CA MET A 277 14.60 -18.06 0.55
C MET A 277 16.12 -18.07 0.59
N THR A 278 16.69 -18.87 1.49
CA THR A 278 18.14 -19.11 1.58
C THR A 278 18.42 -20.61 1.68
N ARG A 279 19.55 -21.06 1.12
CA ARG A 279 20.10 -22.40 1.31
C ARG A 279 21.50 -22.27 1.91
N GLY A 280 21.60 -22.47 3.23
CA GLY A 280 22.84 -22.21 3.98
C GLY A 280 23.34 -20.78 3.75
N GLU A 281 24.66 -20.62 3.66
CA GLU A 281 25.33 -19.35 3.34
C GLU A 281 25.63 -19.17 1.84
N GLU A 282 25.27 -20.14 1.00
CA GLU A 282 25.64 -20.16 -0.42
C GLU A 282 24.52 -19.69 -1.33
N GLY A 283 23.28 -20.12 -1.05
CA GLY A 283 22.14 -19.91 -1.95
C GLY A 283 21.18 -18.84 -1.45
N TYR A 284 20.77 -17.95 -2.35
CA TYR A 284 19.65 -17.03 -2.16
C TYR A 284 18.68 -17.16 -3.33
N ALA A 285 17.38 -17.22 -3.05
CA ALA A 285 16.37 -17.36 -4.08
C ALA A 285 15.14 -16.49 -3.82
N LEU A 286 14.58 -15.99 -4.92
CA LEU A 286 13.25 -15.39 -4.94
C LEU A 286 12.36 -16.27 -5.80
N ARG A 287 11.21 -16.68 -5.27
CA ARG A 287 10.21 -17.51 -5.97
C ARG A 287 8.87 -16.81 -5.99
N ARG A 288 8.29 -16.61 -7.17
CA ARG A 288 6.96 -16.06 -7.29
C ARG A 288 5.93 -17.20 -7.42
N ALA A 289 4.86 -17.07 -6.66
CA ALA A 289 3.76 -18.01 -6.64
C ALA A 289 2.42 -17.30 -6.59
N GLN A 290 1.41 -17.97 -7.13
CA GLN A 290 0.02 -17.66 -6.84
C GLN A 290 -0.47 -18.56 -5.72
N VAL A 291 -1.25 -18.00 -4.79
CA VAL A 291 -1.76 -18.70 -3.62
C VAL A 291 -3.25 -18.44 -3.47
N ALA A 292 -4.02 -19.53 -3.40
CA ALA A 292 -5.41 -19.50 -2.98
C ALA A 292 -5.49 -19.56 -1.44
N ALA A 293 -6.02 -18.51 -0.81
CA ALA A 293 -6.19 -18.47 0.64
C ALA A 293 -7.11 -19.60 1.14
N PHE A 294 -8.17 -19.88 0.37
CA PHE A 294 -9.19 -20.89 0.68
C PHE A 294 -9.40 -21.80 -0.53
N PRO A 295 -8.54 -22.82 -0.73
CA PRO A 295 -8.58 -23.69 -1.92
C PRO A 295 -9.93 -24.39 -2.11
N GLY A 296 -10.63 -24.74 -1.02
CA GLY A 296 -11.98 -25.32 -1.08
C GLY A 296 -13.08 -24.37 -1.57
N LEU A 297 -12.87 -23.05 -1.51
CA LEU A 297 -13.78 -22.07 -2.09
C LEU A 297 -13.36 -21.70 -3.52
N ARG A 298 -12.05 -21.57 -3.74
CA ARG A 298 -11.48 -21.24 -5.05
C ARG A 298 -10.09 -21.86 -5.15
N PRO A 299 -9.89 -22.88 -6.01
CA PRO A 299 -8.56 -23.42 -6.25
C PRO A 299 -7.68 -22.40 -6.98
N VAL A 300 -6.36 -22.52 -6.81
CA VAL A 300 -5.38 -21.59 -7.37
C VAL A 300 -5.43 -21.52 -8.90
N THR A 301 -5.86 -22.58 -9.57
CA THR A 301 -6.04 -22.65 -11.04
C THR A 301 -7.09 -21.66 -11.55
N HIS A 302 -7.98 -21.17 -10.69
CA HIS A 302 -8.97 -20.14 -11.01
C HIS A 302 -8.52 -18.73 -10.59
N CYS A 303 -7.32 -18.55 -10.08
CA CYS A 303 -6.77 -17.24 -9.78
C CYS A 303 -6.17 -16.59 -11.06
N PRO A 304 -6.27 -15.26 -11.22
CA PRO A 304 -5.81 -14.59 -12.43
C PRO A 304 -4.29 -14.43 -12.44
N LEU A 305 -3.65 -14.72 -13.57
CA LEU A 305 -2.18 -14.70 -13.71
C LEU A 305 -1.60 -13.32 -14.07
N PHE A 306 -2.30 -12.24 -13.71
CA PHE A 306 -2.02 -10.90 -14.20
C PHE A 306 -0.56 -10.49 -14.05
N ALA A 307 0.04 -10.69 -12.87
CA ALA A 307 1.38 -10.18 -12.61
C ALA A 307 2.53 -11.14 -12.99
N PHE A 308 2.20 -12.29 -13.59
CA PHE A 308 3.14 -13.22 -14.20
C PHE A 308 3.18 -13.10 -15.73
N ALA A 309 2.26 -12.33 -16.32
CA ALA A 309 2.18 -12.14 -17.78
C ALA A 309 3.13 -11.05 -18.30
N THR A 310 3.63 -10.18 -17.43
CA THR A 310 4.48 -9.04 -17.80
C THR A 310 5.96 -9.44 -17.78
N PRO A 311 6.76 -8.98 -18.76
CA PRO A 311 8.21 -9.09 -18.70
C PRO A 311 8.76 -8.40 -17.44
N THR A 312 9.87 -8.91 -16.93
CA THR A 312 10.58 -8.37 -15.77
C THR A 312 12.02 -8.04 -16.16
N THR A 313 12.63 -7.10 -15.46
CA THR A 313 14.08 -6.86 -15.57
C THR A 313 14.88 -7.99 -14.92
N ALA A 314 14.39 -8.58 -13.82
CA ALA A 314 14.96 -9.78 -13.24
C ALA A 314 14.90 -10.95 -14.22
N ARG A 315 15.99 -11.72 -14.31
CA ARG A 315 16.05 -12.94 -15.13
C ARG A 315 15.39 -14.09 -14.36
N LEU A 316 14.11 -14.28 -14.61
CA LEU A 316 13.31 -15.31 -13.97
C LEU A 316 13.28 -16.58 -14.82
N SER A 317 13.54 -17.73 -14.18
CA SER A 317 13.40 -19.06 -14.78
C SER A 317 12.08 -19.68 -14.31
N ARG A 318 11.40 -20.38 -15.22
CA ARG A 318 10.16 -21.10 -14.90
C ARG A 318 10.43 -22.18 -13.86
N ILE A 319 9.50 -22.34 -12.92
CA ILE A 319 9.55 -23.41 -11.92
C ILE A 319 8.64 -24.55 -12.39
N GLU A 320 9.21 -25.75 -12.58
CA GLU A 320 8.49 -26.93 -13.06
C GLU A 320 7.94 -27.79 -11.90
N ILE A 321 7.29 -27.14 -10.94
CA ILE A 321 6.61 -27.83 -9.83
C ILE A 321 5.12 -27.83 -10.13
N PRO A 322 4.45 -29.00 -10.18
CA PRO A 322 3.01 -29.08 -10.42
C PRO A 322 2.22 -28.23 -9.41
N ALA A 323 1.22 -27.52 -9.91
CA ALA A 323 0.31 -26.77 -9.04
C ALA A 323 -0.50 -27.72 -8.14
N THR A 324 -0.72 -27.29 -6.91
CA THR A 324 -1.71 -27.88 -5.99
C THR A 324 -3.00 -27.07 -6.05
N ASP A 325 -4.03 -27.45 -5.32
CA ASP A 325 -5.23 -26.60 -5.20
C ASP A 325 -4.93 -25.26 -4.49
N ALA A 326 -3.88 -25.19 -3.68
CA ALA A 326 -3.56 -24.03 -2.85
C ALA A 326 -2.47 -23.13 -3.44
N VAL A 327 -1.46 -23.70 -4.11
CA VAL A 327 -0.25 -22.98 -4.53
C VAL A 327 0.13 -23.39 -5.95
N ALA A 328 0.40 -22.39 -6.79
CA ALA A 328 1.00 -22.55 -8.12
C ALA A 328 2.30 -21.73 -8.19
N TRP A 329 3.43 -22.43 -8.34
CA TRP A 329 4.73 -21.79 -8.55
C TRP A 329 4.88 -21.41 -10.02
N HIS A 330 5.32 -20.18 -10.31
CA HIS A 330 5.42 -19.70 -11.68
C HIS A 330 6.88 -19.64 -12.14
N ASP A 331 7.65 -18.81 -11.46
CA ASP A 331 9.02 -18.51 -11.85
C ASP A 331 9.81 -17.98 -10.64
N GLY A 332 11.11 -17.89 -10.81
CA GLY A 332 12.00 -17.38 -9.78
C GLY A 332 13.42 -17.22 -10.27
N LEU A 333 14.28 -16.76 -9.38
CA LEU A 333 15.71 -16.63 -9.62
C LEU A 333 16.49 -17.21 -8.45
N GLU A 334 17.70 -17.67 -8.73
CA GLU A 334 18.69 -18.05 -7.73
C GLU A 334 19.95 -17.21 -7.91
N LEU A 335 20.53 -16.76 -6.82
CA LEU A 335 21.79 -16.02 -6.78
C LEU A 335 22.75 -16.69 -5.80
N SER A 336 24.05 -16.55 -6.08
CA SER A 336 25.11 -16.80 -5.11
C SER A 336 25.04 -15.73 -4.03
N LEU A 337 24.77 -16.14 -2.78
CA LEU A 337 24.73 -15.23 -1.65
C LEU A 337 26.11 -14.60 -1.36
N PRO A 338 27.25 -15.32 -1.45
CA PRO A 338 28.58 -14.71 -1.37
C PRO A 338 28.83 -13.64 -2.44
N HIS A 339 28.40 -13.89 -3.68
CA HIS A 339 28.51 -12.90 -4.76
C HIS A 339 27.66 -11.66 -4.48
N PHE A 340 26.40 -11.86 -4.09
CA PHE A 340 25.49 -10.78 -3.72
C PHE A 340 26.06 -9.91 -2.60
N ARG A 341 26.60 -10.53 -1.52
CA ARG A 341 27.30 -9.84 -0.42
C ARG A 341 28.52 -9.06 -0.93
N SER A 342 29.32 -9.64 -1.82
CA SER A 342 30.49 -8.98 -2.42
C SER A 342 30.11 -7.71 -3.18
N VAL A 343 29.07 -7.76 -4.02
CA VAL A 343 28.60 -6.57 -4.76
C VAL A 343 28.10 -5.49 -3.82
N VAL A 344 27.26 -5.85 -2.85
CA VAL A 344 26.68 -4.91 -1.88
C VAL A 344 27.76 -4.23 -1.02
N SER A 345 28.76 -4.99 -0.57
CA SER A 345 29.85 -4.46 0.27
C SER A 345 30.80 -3.51 -0.48
N ARG A 346 30.92 -3.66 -1.81
CA ARG A 346 31.79 -2.82 -2.66
C ARG A 346 31.07 -1.61 -3.24
N ASN A 347 29.75 -1.63 -3.33
CA ASN A 347 28.97 -0.57 -3.96
C ASN A 347 28.02 0.10 -2.95
N CYS A 348 28.30 1.36 -2.60
CA CYS A 348 27.53 2.10 -1.59
C CYS A 348 26.09 2.45 -2.02
N HIS A 349 25.79 2.50 -3.33
CA HIS A 349 24.41 2.64 -3.80
C HIS A 349 23.63 1.34 -3.61
N ALA A 350 24.25 0.19 -3.84
CA ALA A 350 23.67 -1.11 -3.53
C ALA A 350 23.41 -1.26 -2.02
N ALA A 351 24.39 -0.92 -1.18
CA ALA A 351 24.24 -0.94 0.28
C ALA A 351 23.11 -0.01 0.78
N ALA A 352 23.01 1.19 0.20
CA ALA A 352 21.93 2.12 0.52
C ALA A 352 20.58 1.55 0.06
N PHE A 353 20.47 1.03 -1.17
CA PHE A 353 19.25 0.45 -1.72
C PHE A 353 18.67 -0.69 -0.86
N LEU A 354 19.51 -1.51 -0.24
CA LEU A 354 19.04 -2.56 0.66
C LEU A 354 18.37 -2.05 1.93
N ARG A 355 18.50 -0.77 2.27
CA ARG A 355 17.71 -0.15 3.33
C ARG A 355 16.24 0.04 2.97
N PHE A 356 15.87 -0.16 1.70
CA PHE A 356 14.49 -0.16 1.20
C PHE A 356 14.03 -1.55 0.74
N SER A 357 14.93 -2.30 0.11
CA SER A 357 14.55 -3.52 -0.62
C SER A 357 14.20 -4.69 0.30
N ARG A 358 13.03 -5.30 0.05
CA ARG A 358 12.52 -6.46 0.79
C ARG A 358 12.66 -7.78 0.02
N ALA A 359 12.65 -7.72 -1.31
CA ALA A 359 12.93 -8.85 -2.19
C ALA A 359 14.02 -8.46 -3.21
N PRO A 360 15.26 -8.19 -2.76
CA PRO A 360 16.30 -7.69 -3.65
C PRO A 360 16.76 -8.75 -4.65
N PHE A 361 17.04 -8.34 -5.88
CA PHE A 361 17.74 -9.16 -6.86
C PHE A 361 18.93 -8.43 -7.46
N LEU A 362 19.89 -9.18 -7.98
CA LEU A 362 21.04 -8.68 -8.73
C LEU A 362 20.99 -9.26 -10.15
N ARG A 363 21.24 -8.43 -11.16
CA ARG A 363 21.41 -8.82 -12.55
C ARG A 363 22.69 -8.23 -13.09
N GLU A 364 23.50 -9.06 -13.72
CA GLU A 364 24.73 -8.64 -14.38
C GLU A 364 24.62 -9.05 -15.84
N ASP A 365 24.78 -8.09 -16.75
CA ASP A 365 24.76 -8.37 -18.18
C ASP A 365 26.20 -8.47 -18.70
N ALA A 366 26.61 -9.68 -19.06
CA ALA A 366 27.99 -9.98 -19.48
C ALA A 366 28.42 -9.18 -20.72
N ASP A 367 27.47 -8.80 -21.58
CA ASP A 367 27.75 -8.11 -22.84
C ASP A 367 27.80 -6.58 -22.72
N ALA A 368 27.32 -6.01 -21.61
CA ALA A 368 27.12 -4.56 -21.47
C ALA A 368 27.87 -3.93 -20.30
N ASP A 369 28.63 -4.70 -19.52
CA ASP A 369 29.26 -4.26 -18.24
C ASP A 369 28.27 -3.52 -17.32
N THR A 370 26.98 -3.87 -17.42
CA THR A 370 25.92 -3.24 -16.64
C THR A 370 25.50 -4.17 -15.52
N ARG A 371 25.71 -3.69 -14.30
CA ARG A 371 25.21 -4.31 -13.07
C ARG A 371 23.94 -3.59 -12.64
N LEU A 372 22.95 -4.36 -12.22
CA LEU A 372 21.63 -3.87 -11.86
C LEU A 372 21.19 -4.50 -10.56
N ILE A 373 20.68 -3.66 -9.65
CA ILE A 373 20.01 -4.11 -8.44
C ILE A 373 18.56 -3.66 -8.49
N GLY A 374 17.65 -4.50 -8.04
CA GLY A 374 16.22 -4.18 -8.02
C GLY A 374 15.47 -4.88 -6.90
N ASP A 375 14.18 -4.57 -6.77
CA ASP A 375 13.26 -5.22 -5.82
C ASP A 375 12.11 -5.87 -6.59
N LEU A 376 12.02 -7.20 -6.50
CA LEU A 376 11.07 -8.00 -7.27
C LEU A 376 9.60 -7.68 -6.96
N ARG A 377 9.31 -6.97 -5.85
CA ARG A 377 7.96 -6.48 -5.55
C ARG A 377 7.41 -5.55 -6.63
N TYR A 378 8.28 -4.76 -7.26
CA TYR A 378 7.89 -3.68 -8.18
C TYR A 378 8.34 -3.92 -9.62
N ASP A 379 9.11 -4.98 -9.86
CA ASP A 379 9.62 -5.34 -11.18
C ASP A 379 8.50 -5.95 -12.05
N ARG A 380 7.84 -5.09 -12.82
CA ARG A 380 6.64 -5.40 -13.63
C ARG A 380 6.78 -4.97 -15.10
N GLU A 381 7.99 -4.61 -15.52
CA GLU A 381 8.29 -4.22 -16.90
C GLU A 381 9.70 -4.68 -17.31
N GLY A 382 9.96 -4.79 -18.62
CA GLY A 382 11.26 -5.25 -19.14
C GLY A 382 12.36 -4.18 -19.14
N ALA A 383 12.00 -2.92 -18.87
CA ALA A 383 12.90 -1.78 -18.81
C ALA A 383 13.13 -1.33 -17.35
N LEU A 384 14.12 -0.46 -17.11
CA LEU A 384 14.35 0.07 -15.77
C LEU A 384 13.16 0.90 -15.29
N GLY A 385 12.45 0.39 -14.30
CA GLY A 385 11.22 0.94 -13.78
C GLY A 385 11.41 1.69 -12.47
N PHE A 386 10.49 1.46 -11.54
CA PHE A 386 10.42 2.18 -10.28
C PHE A 386 11.53 1.82 -9.28
N ALA A 387 11.86 0.52 -9.14
CA ALA A 387 12.70 0.02 -8.07
C ALA A 387 14.01 -0.61 -8.56
N GLU A 388 14.39 -0.38 -9.81
CA GLU A 388 15.62 -0.85 -10.43
C GLU A 388 16.65 0.29 -10.55
N LEU A 389 17.89 -0.02 -10.16
CA LEU A 389 19.03 0.89 -10.18
C LEU A 389 20.20 0.25 -10.93
N ALA A 390 20.72 0.97 -11.93
CA ALA A 390 22.01 0.65 -12.51
C ALA A 390 23.10 0.97 -11.49
N LEU A 391 23.98 0.00 -11.26
CA LEU A 391 25.13 0.12 -10.38
C LEU A 391 26.33 0.57 -11.22
N ASP A 392 26.87 1.73 -10.85
CA ASP A 392 28.11 2.26 -11.37
C ASP A 392 29.08 2.45 -10.20
N ASP A 393 30.27 1.85 -10.32
CA ASP A 393 31.31 1.93 -9.29
C ASP A 393 32.02 3.29 -9.26
N GLY A 394 31.85 4.12 -10.30
CA GLY A 394 32.40 5.48 -10.37
C GLY A 394 31.52 6.56 -9.73
N THR A 395 30.28 6.23 -9.36
CA THR A 395 29.32 7.22 -8.83
C THR A 395 29.59 7.50 -7.34
N ALA A 396 29.61 8.79 -6.97
CA ALA A 396 29.78 9.22 -5.57
C ALA A 396 28.68 8.64 -4.67
N CYS A 397 29.05 8.23 -3.45
CA CYS A 397 28.11 7.64 -2.52
C CYS A 397 26.98 8.61 -2.11
N PRO A 398 25.75 8.10 -1.91
CA PRO A 398 24.63 8.92 -1.49
C PRO A 398 24.90 9.55 -0.12
N ARG A 399 24.70 10.87 -0.02
CA ARG A 399 25.00 11.64 1.20
C ARG A 399 23.93 11.49 2.28
N PHE A 400 22.66 11.40 1.89
CA PHE A 400 21.51 11.43 2.80
C PHE A 400 20.87 10.03 2.91
N VAL A 401 21.62 9.07 3.44
CA VAL A 401 21.10 7.72 3.66
C VAL A 401 20.43 7.65 5.04
N PRO A 402 19.12 7.41 5.11
CA PRO A 402 18.41 7.32 6.38
C PRO A 402 18.80 6.05 7.14
N PRO A 403 18.63 6.00 8.48
CA PRO A 403 19.18 4.94 9.33
C PRO A 403 18.39 3.61 9.30
N TRP A 404 17.55 3.38 8.28
CA TRP A 404 16.69 2.21 8.20
C TRP A 404 17.49 0.92 8.28
N VAL A 405 16.98 -0.03 9.07
CA VAL A 405 17.50 -1.39 9.10
C VAL A 405 17.08 -2.06 7.79
N PRO A 406 18.03 -2.64 7.02
CA PRO A 406 17.70 -3.38 5.81
C PRO A 406 16.62 -4.44 6.09
N PRO A 407 15.51 -4.49 5.33
CA PRO A 407 14.45 -5.47 5.56
C PRO A 407 14.99 -6.90 5.53
N ARG A 408 16.02 -7.17 4.72
CA ARG A 408 16.72 -8.45 4.56
C ARG A 408 18.17 -8.38 5.05
N GLY A 409 18.39 -7.76 6.21
CA GLY A 409 19.71 -7.62 6.82
C GLY A 409 20.42 -8.97 7.06
N GLU A 410 19.65 -10.04 7.28
CA GLU A 410 20.15 -11.41 7.41
C GLU A 410 20.80 -11.96 6.12
N LEU A 411 20.55 -11.35 4.97
CA LEU A 411 21.31 -11.69 3.75
C LEU A 411 22.74 -11.14 3.81
N LEU A 412 23.00 -10.15 4.67
CA LEU A 412 24.28 -9.45 4.79
C LEU A 412 25.12 -9.99 5.95
N SER A 413 24.49 -10.43 7.04
CA SER A 413 25.14 -11.17 8.13
C SER A 413 25.18 -12.66 7.81
N GLY A 414 26.21 -13.37 8.24
CA GLY A 414 26.29 -14.84 8.14
C GLY A 414 25.34 -15.59 9.09
N ASP A 415 24.63 -14.85 9.96
CA ASP A 415 23.86 -15.36 11.10
C ASP A 415 22.34 -15.39 10.85
#